data_AF-A0A9D9W2R8-F1
#
_entry.id   AF-A0A9D9W2R8-F1
#
_cell.length_a   1.000
_cell.length_b   1.000
_cell.length_c   1.000
_cell.angle_alpha   90.00
_cell.angle_beta   90.00
_cell.angle_gamma   90.00
#
_symmetry.space_group_name_H-M   'P 1'
#
loop_
_entity.id
_entity.type
_entity.pdbx_description
1 polymer ?
#
loop_
_entity_poly.entity_id
_entity_poly.type
_entity_poly.pdbx_seq_one_letter_code
_entity_poly.pdbx_strand_id
1 'polypeptide(L)' 'SLGIIHLLFKNPTSTKFALLLYLVLGSVLLISFVFMLEFFGEANKMNLFYIRRFLIQPLFLILFVPAFYYQNKMQNNK' A
#
# COMPACT_ATOMS: atom_id res chain seq x y z
N SER A 1 4.44 6.00 5.58
CA SER A 1 4.64 5.94 4.12
C SER A 1 4.10 7.15 3.36
N LEU A 2 2.89 7.66 3.66
CA LEU A 2 2.33 8.83 2.95
C LEU A 2 3.22 10.09 2.95
N GLY A 3 3.89 10.40 4.06
CA GLY A 3 4.80 11.55 4.14
C GLY A 3 5.98 11.47 3.15
N ILE A 4 6.48 10.25 2.88
CA ILE A 4 7.59 10.04 1.93
C ILE A 4 7.10 10.25 0.49
N ILE A 5 5.91 9.77 0.14
CA ILE A 5 5.32 9.97 -1.19
C ILE A 5 5.07 11.46 -1.45
N HIS A 6 4.58 12.19 -0.44
CA HIS A 6 4.36 13.64 -0.55
C HIS A 6 5.68 14.41 -0.76
N LEU A 7 6.73 14.02 -0.03
CA LEU A 7 8.07 14.63 -0.15
C LEU A 7 8.73 14.33 -1.50
N LEU A 8 8.56 13.11 -2.03
CA LEU A 8 9.22 12.68 -3.27
C LEU A 8 8.64 13.34 -4.53
N PHE A 9 7.32 13.49 -4.58
CA PHE A 9 6.64 13.89 -5.81
C PHE A 9 6.19 15.35 -5.80
N LYS A 10 6.02 15.97 -4.62
CA LYS A 10 5.60 17.38 -4.42
C LYS A 10 4.41 17.82 -5.29
N ASN A 11 3.67 16.84 -5.84
CA ASN A 11 2.55 17.00 -6.75
C ASN A 11 1.30 16.44 -6.04
N PRO A 12 0.26 17.28 -5.83
CA PRO A 12 -0.93 16.88 -5.08
C PRO A 12 -1.71 15.76 -5.78
N THR A 13 -1.63 15.65 -7.11
CA THR A 13 -2.36 14.67 -7.92
C THR A 13 -1.87 13.23 -7.67
N SER A 14 -0.56 12.99 -7.73
CA SER A 14 0.03 11.67 -7.48
C SER A 14 -0.17 11.23 -6.02
N THR A 15 -0.12 12.20 -5.08
CA THR A 15 -0.37 11.94 -3.65
C THR A 15 -1.82 11.53 -3.39
N LYS A 16 -2.80 12.19 -4.03
CA LYS A 16 -4.24 11.83 -3.92
C LYS A 16 -4.52 10.42 -4.47
N PHE A 17 -3.91 10.06 -5.60
CA PHE A 17 -4.05 8.72 -6.16
C PHE A 17 -3.44 7.65 -5.23
N ALA A 18 -2.23 7.91 -4.71
CA ALA A 18 -1.58 7.03 -3.75
C ALA A 18 -2.43 6.82 -2.49
N LEU A 19 -3.04 7.89 -1.97
CA LEU A 19 -3.93 7.84 -0.80
C LEU A 19 -5.15 6.96 -1.06
N LEU A 20 -5.84 7.15 -2.19
CA LEU A 20 -7.01 6.36 -2.56
C LEU A 20 -6.65 4.88 -2.67
N LEU A 21 -5.54 4.58 -3.33
CA LEU A 21 -5.08 3.21 -3.52
C LEU A 21 -4.65 2.56 -2.19
N TYR A 22 -4.03 3.33 -1.29
CA TYR A 22 -3.73 2.88 0.08
C TYR A 22 -5.00 2.56 0.88
N LEU A 23 -6.06 3.37 0.73
CA LEU A 23 -7.35 3.13 1.41
C LEU A 23 -8.03 1.85 0.90
N VAL A 24 -8.07 1.64 -0.42
CA VAL A 24 -8.70 0.46 -1.02
C VAL A 24 -7.91 -0.82 -0.72
N LEU A 25 -6.59 -0.82 -0.94
CA LEU A 25 -5.79 -2.00 -0.67
C LEU A 25 -5.70 -2.28 0.84
N GLY A 26 -5.61 -1.22 1.65
CA GLY A 26 -5.60 -1.33 3.11
C GLY A 26 -6.90 -1.91 3.66
N SER A 27 -8.06 -1.51 3.15
CA SER A 27 -9.35 -2.05 3.59
C SER A 27 -9.51 -3.52 3.21
N VAL A 28 -9.14 -3.91 1.99
CA VAL A 28 -9.16 -5.31 1.53
C VAL A 28 -8.25 -6.20 2.39
N LEU A 29 -7.03 -5.73 2.68
CA LEU A 29 -6.10 -6.44 3.57
C LEU A 29 -6.64 -6.58 4.99
N LEU A 30 -7.24 -5.52 5.53
CA LEU A 30 -7.77 -5.51 6.89
C LEU A 30 -8.96 -6.45 7.03
N ILE A 31 -9.85 -6.48 6.04
CA ILE A 31 -10.96 -7.46 5.96
C ILE A 31 -10.40 -8.88 5.89
N SER A 32 -9.41 -9.12 5.03
CA SER A 32 -8.75 -10.44 4.96
C SER A 32 -8.09 -10.83 6.28
N PHE A 33 -7.47 -9.88 6.98
CA PHE A 33 -6.84 -10.13 8.28
C PHE A 33 -7.87 -10.52 9.34
N VAL A 34 -8.98 -9.78 9.46
CA VAL A 34 -10.06 -10.10 10.41
C VAL A 34 -10.69 -11.45 10.07
N PHE A 35 -10.95 -11.73 8.80
CA PHE A 35 -11.46 -13.03 8.34
C PHE A 35 -10.52 -14.17 8.72
N MET A 36 -9.21 -14.01 8.48
CA MET A 36 -8.23 -15.04 8.82
C MET A 36 -8.10 -15.25 10.33
N LEU A 37 -8.22 -14.17 11.11
CA LEU A 37 -8.18 -14.21 12.57
C LEU A 37 -9.38 -14.99 13.15
N GLU A 38 -10.58 -14.74 12.63
CA GLU A 38 -11.82 -15.38 13.11
C GLU A 38 -11.89 -16.87 12.73
N PHE A 39 -11.53 -17.23 11.49
CA PHE A 39 -11.69 -18.60 10.99
C PHE A 39 -10.47 -19.51 11.22
N PHE A 40 -9.27 -18.95 11.33
CA PHE A 40 -8.03 -19.73 11.32
C PHE A 40 -7.00 -19.31 12.40
N GLY A 41 -7.40 -18.49 13.37
CA GLY A 41 -6.51 -17.89 14.37
C GLY A 41 -5.65 -18.88 15.17
N GLU A 42 -6.20 -20.05 15.50
CA GLU A 42 -5.50 -21.10 16.24
C GLU A 42 -4.70 -22.06 15.33
N ALA A 43 -5.25 -22.41 14.16
CA ALA A 43 -4.69 -23.42 13.28
C ALA A 43 -3.54 -22.90 12.39
N ASN A 44 -3.56 -21.62 12.01
CA ASN A 44 -2.64 -21.07 11.01
C ASN A 44 -1.94 -19.79 11.49
N LYS A 45 -1.27 -19.86 12.64
CA LYS A 45 -0.50 -18.75 13.24
C LYS A 45 0.54 -18.15 12.28
N MET A 46 1.11 -18.96 11.38
CA MET A 46 2.05 -18.51 10.34
C MET A 46 1.40 -17.55 9.33
N ASN A 47 0.21 -17.85 8.80
CA ASN A 47 -0.47 -16.96 7.86
C ASN A 47 -0.84 -15.63 8.51
N LEU A 48 -1.33 -15.66 9.75
CA LEU A 48 -1.66 -14.46 10.51
C LEU A 48 -0.44 -13.57 10.76
N PHE A 49 0.75 -14.17 10.86
CA PHE A 49 2.01 -13.44 10.98
C PHE A 49 2.45 -12.80 9.66
N TYR A 50 2.32 -13.50 8.54
CA TYR A 50 2.63 -12.93 7.22
C TYR A 50 1.68 -11.79 6.82
N ILE A 51 0.38 -11.93 7.08
CA ILE A 51 -0.61 -10.87 6.79
C ILE A 51 -0.30 -9.62 7.61
N ARG A 52 0.00 -9.75 8.92
CA ARG A 52 0.42 -8.60 9.75
C ARG A 52 1.66 -7.91 9.22
N ARG A 53 2.68 -8.69 8.79
CA ARG A 53 3.89 -8.12 8.19
C ARG A 53 3.58 -7.34 6.92
N PHE A 54 2.70 -7.87 6.08
CA PHE A 54 2.28 -7.21 4.84
C PHE A 54 1.52 -5.89 5.11
N LEU A 55 0.72 -5.81 6.20
CA LEU A 55 0.05 -4.59 6.64
C LEU A 55 1.01 -3.51 7.19
N ILE A 56 2.01 -3.90 8.00
CA ILE A 56 2.94 -2.95 8.65
C ILE A 56 4.02 -2.47 7.66
N GLN A 57 4.45 -3.34 6.74
CA GLN A 57 5.53 -3.01 5.82
C GLN A 57 5.10 -1.99 4.76
N PRO A 58 5.99 -1.06 4.38
CA PRO A 58 5.72 -0.07 3.34
C PRO A 58 5.85 -0.68 1.93
N LEU A 59 5.28 -1.86 1.68
CA LEU A 59 5.36 -2.56 0.38
C LEU A 59 4.73 -1.73 -0.74
N PHE A 60 3.58 -1.12 -0.45
CA PHE A 60 2.92 -0.21 -1.38
C PHE A 60 3.78 1.03 -1.71
N LEU A 61 4.62 1.49 -0.79
CA LEU A 61 5.54 2.59 -1.06
C LEU A 61 6.61 2.17 -2.07
N ILE A 62 7.18 0.97 -1.91
CA ILE A 62 8.18 0.43 -2.86
C ILE A 62 7.55 0.25 -4.26
N LEU A 63 6.27 -0.14 -4.32
CA LEU A 63 5.55 -0.29 -5.59
C LEU A 63 5.21 1.06 -6.24
N PHE A 64 4.74 2.04 -5.45
CA PHE A 64 4.22 3.30 -5.98
C PHE A 64 5.31 4.30 -6.36
N VAL A 65 6.47 4.27 -5.70
CA VAL A 65 7.60 5.16 -6.04
C VAL A 65 8.03 5.03 -7.51
N PRO A 66 8.37 3.84 -8.04
CA PRO A 66 8.76 3.70 -9.45
C PRO A 66 7.58 3.96 -10.40
N ALA A 67 6.36 3.58 -10.02
CA ALA A 67 5.16 3.81 -10.84
C ALA A 67 4.91 5.31 -11.07
N PHE A 68 4.94 6.12 -10.00
CA PHE A 68 4.79 7.57 -10.12
C PHE A 68 5.98 8.25 -10.76
N TYR A 69 7.20 7.74 -10.54
CA TYR A 69 8.39 8.23 -11.24
C TYR A 69 8.26 8.06 -12.75
N TYR A 70 7.80 6.89 -13.21
CA TYR A 70 7.59 6.64 -14.63
C TYR A 70 6.44 7.48 -15.21
N GLN A 71 5.33 7.63 -14.47
CA GLN A 71 4.20 8.46 -14.88
C GLN A 71 4.62 9.92 -15.10
N ASN A 72 5.36 10.52 -14.15
CA ASN A 72 5.87 11.88 -14.29
C ASN A 72 6.84 12.02 -15.47
N LYS A 73 7.73 11.04 -15.68
CA LYS A 73 8.66 11.06 -16.81
C LYS A 73 7.93 11.03 -18.16
N MET A 74 6.87 10.25 -18.29
CA MET A 74 6.06 10.22 -19.52
C MET A 74 5.25 11.50 -19.74
N GLN A 75 4.82 12.17 -18.66
CA GLN A 75 4.05 13.41 -18.75
C GLN A 75 4.93 14.62 -19.11
N ASN A 76 6.20 14.65 -18.67
CA ASN A 76 7.17 15.71 -19.04
C ASN A 76 7.79 15.55 -20.44
N ASN A 77 7.67 14.37 -21.06
CA ASN A 77 8.12 14.10 -22.44
C ASN A 77 7.02 14.32 -23.48
N LYS A 78 5.86 14.87 -23.09
CA LYS A 78 4.81 15.37 -23.96
C LYS A 78 4.85 16.89 -23.98
#